data_AF-A0A939VT95-F1
#
_entry.id   AF-A0A939VT95-F1
#
_cell.length_a   1.000
_cell.length_b   1.000
_cell.length_c   1.000
_cell.angle_alpha   90.00
_cell.angle_beta   90.00
_cell.angle_gamma   90.00
#
_symmetry.space_group_name_H-M   'P 1'
#
loop_
_entity.id
_entity.type
_entity.pdbx_description
1 polymer ?
#
loop_
_entity_poly.entity_id
_entity_poly.type
_entity_poly.pdbx_seq_one_letter_code
_entity_poly.pdbx_strand_id
1 'polypeptide(L)'
;MNKIAVDEQEIDNLKDEFNAVTGIKNPMNDQAFMEYVHTHGISLKSLAEEDVKKTFLSLPEGISRRMLEIRCRIAQIRHFDGKKILPILNHDSRLQGLWEYYGTSAGEWNLKYLVGIETLDEIARNSGDSMLYIGDFPELKSIVLTWLLDNEFVPPGRYAHCLLESCKSAVREPGNALHCGRIKISCFSRFLKFILPSGRDIFLYDPKLGKKQDLYCQVRCGRRMMEKQISGGYLLALIEHASSRDILMSSMLNLIKNGFFPVLMTEDEILVDDNSNEDIFDDFNLVLEKRPKWSKDIPFRAVPCLGTIWKKKPDKADI
;
A
#
# COMPACT_ATOMS: atom_id res chain seq x y z
N MET A 1 -25.57 -7.77 18.31
CA MET A 1 -25.62 -8.09 16.87
C MET A 1 -24.19 -8.01 16.35
N ASN A 2 -23.66 -9.03 15.66
CA ASN A 2 -22.28 -8.98 15.14
C ASN A 2 -22.21 -7.92 14.02
N LYS A 3 -21.13 -7.14 13.96
CA LYS A 3 -20.90 -6.05 12.98
C LYS A 3 -21.21 -6.46 11.54
N ILE A 4 -20.88 -7.70 11.15
CA ILE A 4 -21.19 -8.24 9.82
C ILE A 4 -22.68 -8.09 9.48
N ALA A 5 -23.57 -8.40 10.44
CA ALA A 5 -25.01 -8.28 10.24
C ALA A 5 -25.47 -6.81 10.22
N VAL A 6 -24.79 -5.92 10.95
CA VAL A 6 -25.06 -4.48 10.94
C VAL A 6 -24.66 -3.87 9.60
N ASP A 7 -23.46 -4.21 9.11
CA ASP A 7 -22.94 -3.77 7.82
C ASP A 7 -23.81 -4.30 6.66
N GLU A 8 -24.27 -5.55 6.72
CA GLU A 8 -25.21 -6.12 5.73
C GLU A 8 -26.54 -5.37 5.71
N GLN A 9 -27.11 -5.09 6.89
CA GLN A 9 -28.35 -4.35 7.01
C GLN A 9 -28.20 -2.90 6.50
N GLU A 10 -27.08 -2.24 6.81
CA GLU A 10 -26.78 -0.89 6.31
C GLU A 10 -26.65 -0.89 4.79
N ILE A 11 -25.92 -1.86 4.22
CA ILE A 11 -25.79 -2.01 2.76
C ILE A 11 -27.15 -2.19 2.11
N ASP A 12 -28.04 -3.01 2.67
CA ASP A 12 -29.36 -3.26 2.10
C ASP A 12 -30.26 -2.01 2.19
N ASN A 13 -30.25 -1.31 3.32
CA ASN A 13 -30.94 -0.02 3.47
C ASN A 13 -30.44 1.02 2.45
N LEU A 14 -29.13 1.10 2.24
CA LEU A 14 -28.52 2.02 1.27
C LEU A 14 -28.85 1.64 -0.18
N LYS A 15 -28.93 0.36 -0.51
CA LYS A 15 -29.39 -0.09 -1.84
C LYS A 15 -30.84 0.31 -2.10
N ASP A 16 -31.71 0.14 -1.10
CA ASP A 16 -33.11 0.50 -1.21
C ASP A 16 -33.29 2.02 -1.39
N GLU A 17 -32.55 2.81 -0.61
CA GLU A 17 -32.51 4.27 -0.77
C GLU A 17 -31.99 4.68 -2.16
N PHE A 18 -30.88 4.06 -2.61
CA PHE A 18 -30.31 4.34 -3.92
C PHE A 18 -31.29 4.05 -5.06
N ASN A 19 -32.00 2.93 -4.98
CA ASN A 19 -32.99 2.54 -5.95
C ASN A 19 -34.21 3.48 -5.93
N ALA A 20 -34.65 3.94 -4.76
CA ALA A 20 -35.72 4.92 -4.65
C ALA A 20 -35.37 6.26 -5.30
N VAL A 21 -34.10 6.68 -5.20
CA VAL A 21 -33.61 7.96 -5.72
C VAL A 21 -33.28 7.93 -7.21
N THR A 22 -32.75 6.81 -7.71
CA THR A 22 -32.20 6.70 -9.08
C THR A 22 -32.94 5.75 -10.02
N GLY A 23 -33.76 4.83 -9.47
CA GLY A 23 -34.36 3.71 -10.21
C GLY A 23 -33.38 2.58 -10.55
N ILE A 24 -32.11 2.67 -10.13
CA ILE A 24 -31.09 1.67 -10.40
C ILE A 24 -31.07 0.65 -9.26
N LYS A 25 -31.34 -0.62 -9.57
CA LYS A 25 -31.36 -1.70 -8.57
C LYS A 25 -30.00 -2.01 -7.92
N ASN A 26 -28.91 -1.91 -8.69
CA ASN A 26 -27.58 -2.22 -8.20
C ASN A 26 -26.69 -0.97 -8.22
N PRO A 27 -26.41 -0.35 -7.06
CA PRO A 27 -25.56 0.84 -6.98
C PRO A 27 -24.13 0.59 -7.43
N MET A 28 -23.67 -0.66 -7.54
CA MET A 28 -22.31 -1.00 -7.98
C MET A 28 -22.21 -1.36 -9.47
N ASN A 29 -23.26 -1.13 -10.25
CA ASN A 29 -23.19 -1.23 -11.70
C ASN A 29 -22.63 0.08 -12.26
N ASP A 30 -21.32 0.10 -12.52
CA ASP A 30 -20.60 1.29 -13.00
C ASP A 30 -21.17 1.81 -14.33
N GLN A 31 -21.56 0.92 -15.24
CA GLN A 31 -22.12 1.31 -16.52
C GLN A 31 -23.46 2.04 -16.36
N ALA A 32 -24.42 1.41 -15.66
CA ALA A 32 -25.74 1.99 -15.44
C ALA A 32 -25.68 3.32 -14.65
N PHE A 33 -24.72 3.43 -13.74
CA PHE A 33 -24.50 4.64 -12.97
C PHE A 33 -23.94 5.77 -13.82
N MET A 34 -22.89 5.52 -14.61
CA MET A 34 -22.31 6.55 -15.48
C MET A 34 -23.33 7.03 -16.52
N GLU A 35 -24.17 6.13 -17.06
CA GLU A 35 -25.28 6.49 -17.95
C GLU A 35 -26.28 7.45 -17.27
N TYR A 36 -26.67 7.16 -16.02
CA TYR A 36 -27.56 8.03 -15.24
C TYR A 36 -26.94 9.39 -14.96
N VAL A 37 -25.67 9.41 -14.54
CA VAL A 37 -24.89 10.63 -14.25
C VAL A 37 -24.83 11.55 -15.48
N HIS A 38 -24.54 10.99 -16.65
CA HIS A 38 -24.49 11.75 -17.91
C HIS A 38 -25.87 12.26 -18.34
N THR A 39 -26.92 11.46 -18.16
CA THR A 39 -28.29 11.84 -18.53
C THR A 39 -28.84 12.97 -17.64
N HIS A 40 -28.40 13.04 -16.38
CA HIS A 40 -28.76 14.09 -15.43
C HIS A 40 -27.78 15.29 -15.44
N GLY A 41 -26.89 15.37 -16.44
CA GLY A 41 -26.02 16.52 -16.66
C GLY A 41 -24.87 16.67 -15.66
N ILE A 42 -24.52 15.61 -14.92
CA ILE A 42 -23.40 15.62 -13.97
C ILE A 42 -22.10 15.34 -14.73
N SER A 43 -21.13 16.25 -14.60
CA SER A 43 -19.81 16.11 -15.21
C SER A 43 -18.89 15.28 -14.31
N LEU A 44 -19.01 13.95 -14.38
CA LEU A 44 -18.10 12.99 -13.77
C LEU A 44 -17.27 12.33 -14.87
N LYS A 45 -15.94 12.47 -14.79
CA LYS A 45 -15.02 11.94 -15.82
C LYS A 45 -14.77 10.44 -15.65
N SER A 46 -14.59 10.01 -14.41
CA SER A 46 -14.34 8.62 -14.06
C SER A 46 -14.78 8.34 -12.63
N LEU A 47 -14.79 7.06 -12.25
CA LEU A 47 -14.99 6.61 -10.88
C LEU A 47 -13.69 6.59 -10.06
N ALA A 48 -12.61 7.20 -10.57
CA ALA A 48 -11.40 7.40 -9.79
C ALA A 48 -11.69 8.37 -8.63
N GLU A 49 -11.07 8.10 -7.49
CA GLU A 49 -11.31 8.83 -6.24
C GLU A 49 -11.15 10.35 -6.39
N GLU A 50 -10.12 10.80 -7.10
CA GLU A 50 -9.90 12.24 -7.36
C GLU A 50 -11.04 12.89 -8.15
N ASP A 51 -11.56 12.19 -9.16
CA ASP A 51 -12.65 12.70 -10.00
C ASP A 51 -13.96 12.73 -9.20
N VAL A 52 -14.23 11.70 -8.41
CA VAL A 52 -15.40 11.64 -7.52
C VAL A 52 -15.35 12.77 -6.48
N LYS A 53 -14.21 13.01 -5.82
CA LYS A 53 -14.03 14.09 -4.85
C LYS A 53 -14.27 15.47 -5.47
N LYS A 54 -13.67 15.75 -6.63
CA LYS A 54 -13.86 17.01 -7.36
C LYS A 54 -15.33 17.24 -7.73
N THR A 55 -15.99 16.21 -8.27
CA THR A 55 -17.40 16.29 -8.65
C THR A 55 -18.28 16.47 -7.40
N PHE A 56 -18.01 15.75 -6.31
CA PHE A 56 -18.76 15.85 -5.06
C PHE A 56 -18.76 17.28 -4.49
N LEU A 57 -17.60 17.94 -4.46
CA LEU A 57 -17.47 19.32 -3.99
C LEU A 57 -18.25 20.33 -4.84
N SER A 58 -18.42 20.04 -6.14
CA SER A 58 -19.15 20.91 -7.07
C SER A 58 -20.66 20.71 -7.06
N LEU A 59 -21.17 19.64 -6.43
CA LEU A 59 -22.59 19.30 -6.46
C LEU A 59 -23.37 19.93 -5.30
N PRO A 60 -24.52 20.57 -5.59
CA PRO A 60 -25.41 21.08 -4.55
C PRO A 60 -26.05 19.92 -3.76
N GLU A 61 -26.56 20.21 -2.57
CA GLU A 61 -27.38 19.26 -1.82
C GLU A 61 -28.61 18.85 -2.64
N GLY A 62 -28.83 17.54 -2.73
CA GLY A 62 -29.91 16.98 -3.55
C GLY A 62 -29.63 15.53 -3.95
N ILE A 63 -30.46 15.03 -4.86
CA ILE A 63 -30.46 13.65 -5.34
C ILE A 63 -29.07 13.22 -5.86
N SER A 64 -28.44 14.05 -6.69
CA SER A 64 -27.13 13.76 -7.30
C SER A 64 -26.00 13.61 -6.27
N ARG A 65 -26.01 14.44 -5.24
CA ARG A 65 -25.02 14.38 -4.15
C ARG A 65 -25.28 13.16 -3.28
N ARG A 66 -26.53 12.94 -2.87
CA ARG A 66 -26.93 11.81 -2.03
C ARG A 66 -26.64 10.46 -2.68
N MET A 67 -26.87 10.35 -3.99
CA MET A 67 -26.54 9.19 -4.79
C MET A 67 -25.03 8.85 -4.72
N LEU A 68 -24.15 9.86 -4.84
CA LEU A 68 -22.70 9.67 -4.71
C LEU A 68 -22.31 9.31 -3.28
N GLU A 69 -22.91 9.92 -2.26
CA GLU A 69 -22.69 9.56 -0.85
C GLU A 69 -23.02 8.09 -0.60
N ILE A 70 -24.17 7.62 -1.10
CA ILE A 70 -24.59 6.23 -0.95
C ILE A 70 -23.58 5.29 -1.60
N ARG A 71 -23.13 5.57 -2.84
CA ARG A 71 -22.10 4.75 -3.50
C ARG A 71 -20.77 4.75 -2.75
N CYS A 72 -20.32 5.91 -2.27
CA CYS A 72 -19.10 6.02 -1.48
C CYS A 72 -19.23 5.21 -0.18
N ARG A 73 -20.36 5.33 0.51
CA ARG A 73 -20.63 4.61 1.76
C ARG A 73 -20.70 3.09 1.55
N ILE A 74 -21.36 2.62 0.50
CA ILE A 74 -21.38 1.19 0.17
C ILE A 74 -19.97 0.69 -0.17
N ALA A 75 -19.17 1.47 -0.89
CA ALA A 75 -17.78 1.12 -1.16
C ALA A 75 -16.97 1.00 0.14
N GLN A 76 -17.06 2.00 1.04
CA GLN A 76 -16.46 2.01 2.38
C GLN A 76 -16.82 0.77 3.20
N ILE A 77 -18.10 0.39 3.25
CA ILE A 77 -18.50 -0.80 4.02
C ILE A 77 -17.98 -2.09 3.34
N ARG A 78 -18.03 -2.18 2.00
CA ARG A 78 -17.57 -3.36 1.25
C ARG A 78 -16.06 -3.56 1.24
N HIS A 79 -15.29 -2.54 1.62
CA HIS A 79 -13.85 -2.65 1.85
C HIS A 79 -13.54 -3.62 3.01
N PHE A 80 -14.49 -3.85 3.92
CA PHE A 80 -14.47 -4.90 4.93
C PHE A 80 -15.35 -6.09 4.51
N ASP A 81 -14.74 -7.18 4.04
CA ASP A 81 -15.47 -8.43 3.80
C ASP A 81 -15.41 -9.31 5.05
N GLY A 82 -16.28 -9.02 6.02
CA GLY A 82 -16.35 -9.76 7.28
C GLY A 82 -16.50 -11.28 7.08
N LYS A 83 -17.15 -11.72 5.99
CA LYS A 83 -17.27 -13.15 5.64
C LYS A 83 -15.94 -13.79 5.26
N LYS A 84 -15.00 -13.02 4.69
CA LYS A 84 -13.62 -13.49 4.43
C LYS A 84 -12.75 -13.52 5.68
N ILE A 85 -13.11 -12.77 6.72
CA ILE A 85 -12.38 -12.70 7.98
C ILE A 85 -12.83 -13.80 8.95
N LEU A 86 -14.09 -14.23 8.92
CA LEU A 86 -14.58 -15.31 9.77
C LEU A 86 -13.71 -16.58 9.76
N PRO A 87 -13.19 -17.06 8.61
CA PRO A 87 -12.31 -18.24 8.57
C PRO A 87 -10.95 -18.06 9.24
N ILE A 88 -10.51 -16.82 9.46
CA ILE A 88 -9.21 -16.49 10.05
C ILE A 88 -9.32 -15.95 11.48
N LEU A 89 -10.54 -15.84 12.01
CA LEU A 89 -10.80 -15.52 13.41
C LEU A 89 -10.54 -16.77 14.25
N ASN A 90 -9.56 -16.69 15.14
CA ASN A 90 -9.20 -17.79 16.02
C ASN A 90 -10.08 -17.79 17.30
N HIS A 91 -10.02 -18.88 18.07
CA HIS A 91 -10.82 -19.07 19.29
C HIS A 91 -10.54 -18.02 20.38
N ASP A 92 -9.37 -17.39 20.36
CA ASP A 92 -8.98 -16.29 21.24
C ASP A 92 -9.51 -14.92 20.78
N SER A 93 -10.40 -14.90 19.77
CA SER A 93 -10.93 -13.68 19.15
C SER A 93 -9.89 -12.82 18.42
N ARG A 94 -8.72 -13.38 18.08
CA ARG A 94 -7.68 -12.69 17.30
C ARG A 94 -7.69 -13.17 15.85
N LEU A 95 -7.36 -12.26 14.93
CA LEU A 95 -7.20 -12.60 13.52
C LEU A 95 -5.79 -13.13 13.25
N GLN A 96 -5.69 -14.26 12.55
CA GLN A 96 -4.40 -14.86 12.19
C GLN A 96 -4.25 -15.02 10.67
N GLY A 97 -3.01 -14.94 10.17
CA GLY A 97 -2.75 -15.15 8.73
C GLY A 97 -3.20 -14.01 7.82
N LEU A 98 -3.34 -12.78 8.37
CA LEU A 98 -3.68 -11.58 7.60
C LEU A 98 -2.62 -11.24 6.54
N TRP A 99 -1.37 -11.62 6.75
CA TRP A 99 -0.24 -11.20 5.94
C TRP A 99 0.11 -12.14 4.78
N GLU A 100 0.49 -11.52 3.66
CA GLU A 100 1.16 -12.16 2.54
C GLU A 100 2.52 -11.52 2.29
N TYR A 101 3.57 -12.33 2.41
CA TYR A 101 4.90 -11.98 1.93
C TYR A 101 4.92 -12.07 0.39
N TYR A 102 5.40 -11.02 -0.29
CA TYR A 102 5.33 -10.88 -1.77
C TYR A 102 3.90 -10.76 -2.34
N GLY A 103 3.04 -10.02 -1.64
CA GLY A 103 1.74 -9.65 -2.18
C GLY A 103 1.83 -8.72 -3.41
N THR A 104 2.87 -7.86 -3.47
CA THR A 104 3.16 -6.97 -4.62
C THR A 104 4.47 -7.36 -5.31
N SER A 105 4.71 -6.80 -6.51
CA SER A 105 5.96 -7.03 -7.27
C SER A 105 7.19 -6.36 -6.66
N ALA A 106 7.02 -5.32 -5.83
CA ALA A 106 8.08 -4.78 -4.97
C ALA A 106 8.44 -5.74 -3.82
N GLY A 107 7.69 -6.85 -3.71
CA GLY A 107 7.68 -7.72 -2.58
C GLY A 107 7.33 -6.92 -1.35
N GLU A 108 6.14 -6.33 -1.26
CA GLU A 108 5.63 -5.76 -0.01
C GLU A 108 4.87 -6.82 0.78
N TRP A 109 4.59 -6.50 2.04
CA TRP A 109 3.61 -7.24 2.83
C TRP A 109 2.22 -6.72 2.46
N ASN A 110 1.34 -7.61 2.04
CA ASN A 110 -0.06 -7.24 1.83
C ASN A 110 -0.96 -7.87 2.89
N LEU A 111 -2.02 -7.16 3.22
CA LEU A 111 -3.11 -7.70 4.03
C LEU A 111 -4.11 -8.40 3.09
N LYS A 112 -4.14 -9.73 3.13
CA LYS A 112 -4.92 -10.59 2.19
C LYS A 112 -6.42 -10.30 2.20
N TYR A 113 -6.93 -9.79 3.32
CA TYR A 113 -8.36 -9.68 3.58
C TYR A 113 -8.82 -8.24 3.84
N LEU A 114 -7.87 -7.30 3.94
CA LEU A 114 -8.13 -5.92 4.31
C LEU A 114 -7.77 -5.02 3.15
N VAL A 115 -8.77 -4.35 2.58
CA VAL A 115 -8.60 -3.37 1.51
C VAL A 115 -9.03 -2.03 2.11
N GLY A 116 -8.16 -1.02 2.13
CA GLY A 116 -8.50 0.33 2.61
C GLY A 116 -8.21 0.62 4.09
N ILE A 117 -7.99 1.91 4.38
CA ILE A 117 -7.65 2.49 5.70
C ILE A 117 -8.79 2.30 6.72
N GLU A 118 -10.04 2.51 6.32
CA GLU A 118 -11.19 2.50 7.24
C GLU A 118 -11.48 1.10 7.84
N THR A 119 -11.13 0.05 7.09
CA THR A 119 -11.24 -1.37 7.46
C THR A 119 -10.35 -1.74 8.66
N LEU A 120 -9.30 -0.96 8.91
CA LEU A 120 -8.27 -1.25 9.90
C LEU A 120 -8.59 -0.69 11.29
N ASP A 121 -9.30 0.44 11.35
CA ASP A 121 -9.71 1.12 12.59
C ASP A 121 -10.63 0.27 13.49
N GLU A 122 -11.28 -0.74 12.90
CA GLU A 122 -12.17 -1.66 13.61
C GLU A 122 -11.51 -2.99 13.96
N ILE A 123 -10.43 -3.36 13.27
CA ILE A 123 -9.73 -4.64 13.44
C ILE A 123 -8.64 -4.55 14.49
N ALA A 124 -7.97 -3.40 14.59
CA ALA A 124 -6.91 -3.20 15.58
C ALA A 124 -7.44 -2.57 16.87
N ARG A 125 -8.65 -2.96 17.28
CA ARG A 125 -9.10 -2.77 18.65
C ARG A 125 -8.53 -3.92 19.45
N ASN A 126 -7.64 -3.61 20.39
CA ASN A 126 -7.13 -4.61 21.29
C ASN A 126 -8.31 -5.20 22.09
N SER A 127 -8.42 -6.52 22.14
CA SER A 127 -9.44 -7.18 22.95
C SER A 127 -8.95 -7.23 24.40
N GLY A 128 -8.93 -6.10 25.11
CA GLY A 128 -8.63 -6.06 26.54
C GLY A 128 -7.90 -4.80 27.03
N ASP A 129 -7.25 -4.95 28.18
CA ASP A 129 -6.43 -3.93 28.89
C ASP A 129 -4.99 -3.80 28.34
N SER A 130 -4.68 -4.43 27.20
CA SER A 130 -3.31 -4.53 26.65
C SER A 130 -2.89 -3.32 25.82
N MET A 131 -1.60 -3.00 25.88
CA MET A 131 -1.03 -1.82 25.23
C MET A 131 -0.47 -2.17 23.85
N LEU A 132 -0.73 -1.30 22.88
CA LEU A 132 -0.14 -1.35 21.56
C LEU A 132 1.05 -0.40 21.52
N TYR A 133 2.22 -0.98 21.21
CA TYR A 133 3.45 -0.27 20.95
C TYR A 133 3.57 -0.11 19.44
N ILE A 134 3.56 1.14 18.98
CA ILE A 134 3.55 1.48 17.56
C ILE A 134 4.87 2.16 17.22
N GLY A 135 5.66 1.56 16.34
CA GLY A 135 6.83 2.18 15.74
C GLY A 135 6.47 2.81 14.42
N ASP A 136 6.29 4.12 14.39
CA ASP A 136 5.91 4.90 13.22
C ASP A 136 7.13 5.49 12.50
N PHE A 137 7.18 5.40 11.18
CA PHE A 137 8.27 5.85 10.32
C PHE A 137 7.76 6.95 9.38
N PRO A 138 7.53 8.17 9.91
CA PRO A 138 6.88 9.23 9.15
C PRO A 138 7.65 9.59 7.89
N GLU A 139 6.92 9.66 6.77
CA GLU A 139 7.44 10.05 5.45
C GLU A 139 8.60 9.17 4.95
N LEU A 140 8.73 7.94 5.46
CA LEU A 140 9.84 7.02 5.14
C LEU A 140 10.07 6.89 3.63
N LYS A 141 9.00 6.68 2.87
CA LYS A 141 9.04 6.57 1.41
C LYS A 141 9.63 7.81 0.74
N SER A 142 9.19 9.00 1.16
CA SER A 142 9.68 10.27 0.62
C SER A 142 11.14 10.55 1.00
N ILE A 143 11.54 10.18 2.22
CA ILE A 143 12.92 10.29 2.70
C ILE A 143 13.83 9.35 1.90
N VAL A 144 13.42 8.10 1.74
CA VAL A 144 14.15 7.08 0.95
C VAL A 144 14.25 7.51 -0.52
N LEU A 145 13.17 8.04 -1.10
CA LEU A 145 13.17 8.57 -2.46
C LEU A 145 14.19 9.70 -2.61
N THR A 146 14.16 10.69 -1.70
CA THR A 146 15.10 11.83 -1.72
C THR A 146 16.53 11.34 -1.63
N TRP A 147 16.81 10.39 -0.73
CA TRP A 147 18.12 9.78 -0.59
C TRP A 147 18.56 9.01 -1.83
N LEU A 148 17.67 8.25 -2.48
CA LEU A 148 17.98 7.54 -3.73
C LEU A 148 18.39 8.53 -4.83
N LEU A 149 17.70 9.67 -4.91
CA LEU A 149 17.94 10.72 -5.90
C LEU A 149 19.20 11.55 -5.60
N ASP A 150 19.60 11.65 -4.34
CA ASP A 150 20.78 12.42 -3.91
C ASP A 150 22.07 11.68 -4.26
N ASN A 151 22.59 11.86 -5.48
CA ASN A 151 23.82 11.21 -5.94
C ASN A 151 24.58 12.12 -6.91
N GLU A 152 25.91 11.99 -6.95
CA GLU A 152 26.77 12.86 -7.78
C GLU A 152 26.64 12.58 -9.28
N PHE A 153 26.21 11.37 -9.66
CA PHE A 153 26.29 10.89 -11.05
C PHE A 153 25.05 11.18 -11.88
N VAL A 154 23.87 11.22 -11.25
CA VAL A 154 22.58 11.29 -11.92
C VAL A 154 21.73 12.38 -11.29
N PRO A 155 21.46 13.49 -12.01
CA PRO A 155 20.60 14.56 -11.51
C PRO A 155 19.20 14.04 -11.15
N PRO A 156 18.58 14.52 -10.05
CA PRO A 156 17.27 14.04 -9.59
C PRO A 156 16.19 14.02 -10.67
N GLY A 157 16.08 15.10 -11.46
CA GLY A 157 15.09 15.22 -12.54
C GLY A 157 15.31 14.27 -13.73
N ARG A 158 16.46 13.58 -13.81
CA ARG A 158 16.78 12.60 -14.85
C ARG A 158 16.87 11.17 -14.32
N TYR A 159 16.78 10.96 -13.01
CA TYR A 159 17.02 9.66 -12.40
C TYR A 159 16.12 8.57 -12.98
N ALA A 160 14.81 8.81 -13.05
CA ALA A 160 13.85 7.86 -13.63
C ALA A 160 14.19 7.50 -15.08
N HIS A 161 14.63 8.48 -15.88
CA HIS A 161 15.04 8.27 -17.26
C HIS A 161 16.33 7.45 -17.34
N CYS A 162 17.38 7.84 -16.61
CA CYS A 162 18.66 7.13 -16.56
C CYS A 162 18.50 5.69 -16.06
N LEU A 163 17.63 5.47 -15.09
CA LEU A 163 17.28 4.15 -14.57
C LEU A 163 16.65 3.28 -15.66
N LEU A 164 15.65 3.82 -16.38
CA LEU A 164 15.00 3.11 -17.47
C LEU A 164 15.98 2.80 -18.62
N GLU A 165 16.81 3.76 -19.02
CA GLU A 165 17.80 3.54 -20.07
C GLU A 165 18.87 2.53 -19.65
N SER A 166 19.31 2.54 -18.39
CA SER A 166 20.21 1.52 -17.86
C SER A 166 19.58 0.12 -17.92
N CYS A 167 18.28 0.00 -17.64
CA CYS A 167 17.55 -1.26 -17.80
C CYS A 167 17.51 -1.72 -19.25
N LYS A 168 17.18 -0.82 -20.19
CA LYS A 168 17.17 -1.13 -21.62
C LYS A 168 18.55 -1.58 -22.09
N SER A 169 19.61 -0.89 -21.69
CA SER A 169 20.99 -1.27 -22.01
C SER A 169 21.36 -2.64 -21.44
N ALA A 170 20.99 -2.94 -20.18
CA ALA A 170 21.20 -4.26 -19.59
C ALA A 170 20.48 -5.36 -20.38
N VAL A 171 19.28 -5.09 -20.92
CA VAL A 171 18.53 -6.05 -21.75
C VAL A 171 19.18 -6.24 -23.13
N ARG A 172 19.77 -5.20 -23.72
CA ARG A 172 20.50 -5.29 -25.01
C ARG A 172 21.80 -6.08 -24.87
N GLU A 173 22.51 -5.90 -23.76
CA GLU A 173 23.81 -6.51 -23.49
C GLU A 173 23.78 -7.30 -22.17
N PRO A 174 23.11 -8.48 -22.14
CA PRO A 174 23.03 -9.30 -20.94
C PRO A 174 24.40 -9.76 -20.44
N GLY A 175 24.50 -10.01 -19.13
CA GLY A 175 25.72 -10.48 -18.47
C GLY A 175 26.59 -9.36 -17.89
N ASN A 176 26.46 -8.12 -18.39
CA ASN A 176 27.12 -6.95 -17.81
C ASN A 176 26.27 -6.32 -16.71
N ALA A 177 26.93 -5.87 -15.64
CA ALA A 177 26.29 -5.11 -14.59
C ALA A 177 26.53 -3.60 -14.80
N LEU A 178 25.43 -2.84 -14.80
CA LEU A 178 25.40 -1.39 -14.90
C LEU A 178 25.03 -0.78 -13.55
N HIS A 179 25.31 0.51 -13.38
CA HIS A 179 24.94 1.27 -12.19
C HIS A 179 24.11 2.50 -12.58
N CYS A 180 23.01 2.73 -11.86
CA CYS A 180 22.28 3.98 -11.89
C CYS A 180 22.20 4.50 -10.44
N GLY A 181 23.04 5.48 -10.12
CA GLY A 181 23.23 5.93 -8.75
C GLY A 181 23.64 4.76 -7.83
N ARG A 182 22.86 4.54 -6.77
CA ARG A 182 23.09 3.48 -5.77
C ARG A 182 22.59 2.10 -6.22
N ILE A 183 21.93 1.99 -7.36
CA ILE A 183 21.27 0.76 -7.81
C ILE A 183 22.12 0.06 -8.86
N LYS A 184 22.45 -1.21 -8.61
CA LYS A 184 23.12 -2.06 -9.59
C LYS A 184 22.08 -2.83 -10.40
N ILE A 185 22.24 -2.83 -11.72
CA ILE A 185 21.28 -3.35 -12.68
C ILE A 185 21.99 -4.36 -13.57
N SER A 186 21.37 -5.50 -13.82
CA SER A 186 21.90 -6.52 -14.72
C SER A 186 20.77 -7.29 -15.37
N CYS A 187 21.00 -7.84 -16.56
CA CYS A 187 20.07 -8.78 -17.19
C CYS A 187 20.76 -10.12 -17.35
N PHE A 188 20.09 -11.20 -16.95
CA PHE A 188 20.56 -12.56 -17.18
C PHE A 188 19.38 -13.49 -17.43
N SER A 189 19.53 -14.42 -18.38
CA SER A 189 18.47 -15.34 -18.77
C SER A 189 17.16 -14.59 -19.06
N ARG A 190 16.09 -14.84 -18.30
CA ARG A 190 14.77 -14.20 -18.43
C ARG A 190 14.50 -13.16 -17.34
N PHE A 191 15.54 -12.62 -16.70
CA PHE A 191 15.37 -11.71 -15.57
C PHE A 191 16.18 -10.43 -15.73
N LEU A 192 15.50 -9.30 -15.57
CA LEU A 192 16.11 -8.02 -15.29
C LEU A 192 16.21 -7.89 -13.76
N LYS A 193 17.43 -7.82 -13.24
CA LYS A 193 17.74 -7.81 -11.81
C LYS A 193 18.24 -6.45 -11.36
N PHE A 194 17.74 -6.01 -10.22
CA PHE A 194 18.21 -4.85 -9.47
C PHE A 194 18.80 -5.35 -8.15
N ILE A 195 19.95 -4.80 -7.75
CA ILE A 195 20.51 -5.00 -6.41
C ILE A 195 20.42 -3.66 -5.69
N LEU A 196 19.68 -3.65 -4.59
CA LEU A 196 19.51 -2.50 -3.72
C LEU A 196 20.73 -2.31 -2.80
N PRO A 197 20.90 -1.13 -2.18
CA PRO A 197 21.95 -0.88 -1.19
C PRO A 197 21.88 -1.80 0.04
N SER A 198 20.69 -2.31 0.35
CA SER A 198 20.47 -3.34 1.37
C SER A 198 21.06 -4.71 1.02
N GLY A 199 21.48 -4.92 -0.24
CA GLY A 199 21.88 -6.20 -0.81
C GLY A 199 20.72 -7.03 -1.37
N ARG A 200 19.47 -6.53 -1.27
CA ARG A 200 18.29 -7.21 -1.78
C ARG A 200 18.26 -7.24 -3.30
N ASP A 201 17.88 -8.40 -3.83
CA ASP A 201 17.58 -8.57 -5.25
C ASP A 201 16.10 -8.30 -5.55
N ILE A 202 15.83 -7.54 -6.61
CA ILE A 202 14.51 -7.38 -7.22
C ILE A 202 14.58 -7.89 -8.65
N PHE A 203 13.56 -8.62 -9.09
CA PHE A 203 13.49 -9.22 -10.41
C PHE A 203 12.25 -8.77 -11.18
N LEU A 204 12.46 -8.33 -12.41
CA LEU A 204 11.41 -8.22 -13.42
C LEU A 204 11.56 -9.37 -14.40
N TYR A 205 10.46 -10.07 -14.63
CA TYR A 205 10.43 -11.29 -15.43
C TYR A 205 10.20 -10.99 -16.92
N ASP A 206 10.91 -11.75 -17.76
CA ASP A 206 10.82 -11.77 -19.21
C ASP A 206 10.94 -10.37 -19.86
N PRO A 207 12.04 -9.63 -19.60
CA PRO A 207 12.22 -8.29 -20.14
C PRO A 207 12.38 -8.33 -21.66
N LYS A 208 11.65 -7.45 -22.36
CA LYS A 208 11.67 -7.34 -23.83
C LYS A 208 11.71 -5.88 -24.26
N LEU A 209 12.36 -5.63 -25.40
CA LEU A 209 12.36 -4.34 -26.05
C LEU A 209 11.38 -4.37 -27.23
N GLY A 210 10.41 -3.46 -27.22
CA GLY A 210 9.48 -3.27 -28.33
C GLY A 210 10.15 -2.58 -29.53
N LYS A 211 9.39 -2.40 -30.62
CA LYS A 211 9.88 -1.77 -31.87
C LYS A 211 10.49 -0.38 -31.66
N LYS A 212 9.94 0.41 -30.73
CA LYS A 212 10.42 1.76 -30.38
C LYS A 212 11.43 1.76 -29.22
N GLN A 213 12.02 0.61 -28.89
CA GLN A 213 12.91 0.43 -27.73
C GLN A 213 12.23 0.71 -26.39
N ASP A 214 10.91 0.60 -26.33
CA ASP A 214 10.15 0.60 -25.08
C ASP A 214 10.42 -0.71 -24.32
N LEU A 215 10.61 -0.62 -23.00
CA LEU A 215 10.83 -1.79 -22.15
C LEU A 215 9.49 -2.38 -21.71
N TYR A 216 9.33 -3.69 -21.89
CA TYR A 216 8.20 -4.46 -21.43
C TYR A 216 8.67 -5.59 -20.51
N CYS A 217 7.88 -5.91 -19.49
CA CYS A 217 8.11 -7.07 -18.64
C CYS A 217 6.77 -7.76 -18.34
N GLN A 218 6.84 -9.02 -17.94
CA GLN A 218 5.68 -9.79 -17.50
C GLN A 218 5.39 -9.51 -16.03
N VAL A 219 4.18 -9.05 -15.73
CA VAL A 219 3.68 -8.78 -14.38
C VAL A 219 2.45 -9.62 -14.07
N ARG A 220 2.28 -9.99 -12.81
CA ARG A 220 1.09 -10.71 -12.36
C ARG A 220 -0.05 -9.72 -12.14
N CYS A 221 -1.15 -9.90 -12.87
CA CYS A 221 -2.41 -9.19 -12.68
C CYS A 221 -3.47 -10.20 -12.24
N GLY A 222 -3.73 -10.27 -10.92
CA GLY A 222 -4.56 -11.30 -10.32
C GLY A 222 -4.01 -12.71 -10.57
N ARG A 223 -4.76 -13.55 -11.28
CA ARG A 223 -4.37 -14.92 -11.64
C ARG A 223 -3.68 -15.05 -13.00
N ARG A 224 -3.50 -13.95 -13.74
CA ARG A 224 -2.93 -13.96 -15.09
C ARG A 224 -1.58 -13.24 -15.12
N MET A 225 -0.69 -13.72 -15.98
CA MET A 225 0.50 -12.97 -16.37
C MET A 225 0.12 -12.06 -17.54
N MET A 226 0.53 -10.81 -17.45
CA MET A 226 0.29 -9.79 -18.46
C MET A 226 1.58 -9.06 -18.78
N GLU A 227 1.73 -8.68 -20.04
CA GLU A 227 2.81 -7.79 -20.44
C GLU A 227 2.48 -6.35 -20.04
N LYS A 228 3.43 -5.68 -19.38
CA LYS A 228 3.30 -4.28 -18.97
C LYS A 228 4.50 -3.50 -19.50
N GLN A 229 4.22 -2.35 -20.11
CA GLN A 229 5.26 -1.37 -20.43
C GLN A 229 5.82 -0.78 -19.13
N ILE A 230 7.14 -0.85 -19.00
CA ILE A 230 7.88 -0.39 -17.84
C ILE A 230 8.33 1.05 -18.08
N SER A 231 7.92 1.94 -17.19
CA SER A 231 8.35 3.34 -17.17
C SER A 231 9.42 3.58 -16.11
N GLY A 232 10.17 4.67 -16.24
CA GLY A 232 11.13 5.08 -15.21
C GLY A 232 10.46 5.36 -13.86
N GLY A 233 9.27 5.96 -13.86
CA GLY A 233 8.49 6.20 -12.65
C GLY A 233 8.05 4.90 -11.95
N TYR A 234 7.67 3.88 -12.73
CA TYR A 234 7.35 2.56 -12.19
C TYR A 234 8.56 1.91 -11.49
N LEU A 235 9.73 1.97 -12.12
CA LEU A 235 10.97 1.43 -11.56
C LEU A 235 11.39 2.16 -10.28
N LEU A 236 11.24 3.49 -10.27
CA LEU A 236 11.58 4.32 -9.12
C LEU A 236 10.69 3.98 -7.92
N ALA A 237 9.37 3.88 -8.13
CA ALA A 237 8.42 3.45 -7.09
C ALA A 237 8.75 2.04 -6.58
N LEU A 238 9.05 1.09 -7.49
CA LEU A 238 9.42 -0.28 -7.12
C LEU A 238 10.65 -0.33 -6.18
N ILE A 239 11.68 0.44 -6.50
CA ILE A 239 12.94 0.50 -5.75
C ILE A 239 12.77 1.23 -4.43
N GLU A 240 12.02 2.33 -4.42
CA GLU A 240 11.69 3.09 -3.23
C GLU A 240 10.92 2.22 -2.23
N HIS A 241 9.80 1.62 -2.67
CA HIS A 241 8.98 0.73 -1.85
C HIS A 241 9.80 -0.42 -1.24
N ALA A 242 10.64 -1.06 -2.05
CA ALA A 242 11.48 -2.16 -1.60
C ALA A 242 12.57 -1.70 -0.60
N SER A 243 13.16 -0.52 -0.81
CA SER A 243 14.18 0.04 0.10
C SER A 243 13.56 0.46 1.45
N SER A 244 12.39 1.11 1.41
CA SER A 244 11.60 1.47 2.60
C SER A 244 11.21 0.21 3.40
N ARG A 245 10.79 -0.85 2.71
CA ARG A 245 10.51 -2.15 3.35
C ARG A 245 11.74 -2.75 4.02
N ASP A 246 12.90 -2.69 3.40
CA ASP A 246 14.11 -3.30 3.96
C ASP A 246 14.53 -2.61 5.28
N ILE A 247 14.21 -1.31 5.43
CA ILE A 247 14.35 -0.57 6.70
C ILE A 247 13.37 -1.14 7.74
N LEU A 248 12.07 -1.19 7.41
CA LEU A 248 11.05 -1.73 8.33
C LEU A 248 11.33 -3.17 8.74
N MET A 249 11.77 -4.01 7.81
CA MET A 249 12.13 -5.40 8.08
C MET A 249 13.31 -5.49 9.06
N SER A 250 14.32 -4.62 8.92
CA SER A 250 15.42 -4.55 9.88
C SER A 250 14.91 -4.19 11.28
N SER A 251 14.02 -3.21 11.39
CA SER A 251 13.40 -2.80 12.66
C SER A 251 12.56 -3.93 13.25
N MET A 252 11.75 -4.60 12.44
CA MET A 252 10.93 -5.77 12.83
C MET A 252 11.81 -6.91 13.38
N LEU A 253 12.91 -7.23 12.70
CA LEU A 253 13.85 -8.25 13.16
C LEU A 253 14.60 -7.83 14.44
N ASN A 254 14.89 -6.54 14.60
CA ASN A 254 15.46 -6.02 15.84
C ASN A 254 14.47 -6.16 17.00
N LEU A 255 13.20 -5.81 16.79
CA LEU A 255 12.12 -5.98 17.78
C LEU A 255 12.01 -7.44 18.24
N ILE A 256 11.87 -8.38 17.29
CA ILE A 256 11.74 -9.83 17.59
C ILE A 256 12.94 -10.32 18.41
N LYS A 257 14.16 -9.91 18.07
CA LYS A 257 15.37 -10.30 18.81
C LYS A 257 15.41 -9.78 20.24
N ASN A 258 14.68 -8.72 20.55
CA ASN A 258 14.61 -8.13 21.89
C ASN A 258 13.29 -8.47 22.60
N GLY A 259 12.54 -9.48 22.12
CA GLY A 259 11.33 -9.98 22.79
C GLY A 259 10.04 -9.25 22.44
N PHE A 260 10.09 -8.22 21.60
CA PHE A 260 8.89 -7.55 21.08
C PHE A 260 8.41 -8.29 19.84
N PHE A 261 7.19 -8.82 19.86
CA PHE A 261 6.64 -9.62 18.76
C PHE A 261 5.63 -8.81 17.92
N PRO A 262 6.00 -8.38 16.70
CA PRO A 262 5.11 -7.59 15.86
C PRO A 262 3.86 -8.37 15.44
N VAL A 263 2.71 -7.74 15.55
CA VAL A 263 1.38 -8.29 15.20
C VAL A 263 0.81 -7.66 13.93
N LEU A 264 1.18 -6.42 13.64
CA LEU A 264 0.80 -5.70 12.43
C LEU A 264 1.98 -4.84 11.92
N MET A 265 2.07 -4.64 10.61
CA MET A 265 3.10 -3.88 9.93
C MET A 265 2.47 -3.34 8.66
N THR A 266 2.53 -2.04 8.49
CA THR A 266 2.05 -1.31 7.31
C THR A 266 3.25 -0.91 6.45
N GLU A 267 3.06 0.07 5.58
CA GLU A 267 4.12 0.63 4.73
C GLU A 267 5.10 1.52 5.51
N ASP A 268 4.72 1.96 6.71
CA ASP A 268 5.42 2.94 7.54
C ASP A 268 5.25 2.71 9.05
N GLU A 269 4.51 1.70 9.50
CA GLU A 269 4.30 1.45 10.93
C GLU A 269 4.53 -0.03 11.28
N ILE A 270 5.02 -0.30 12.49
CA ILE A 270 5.12 -1.64 13.07
C ILE A 270 4.38 -1.63 14.41
N LEU A 271 3.43 -2.53 14.59
CA LEU A 271 2.65 -2.66 15.81
C LEU A 271 3.10 -3.91 16.55
N VAL A 272 3.27 -3.76 17.86
CA VAL A 272 3.50 -4.84 18.81
C VAL A 272 2.37 -4.77 19.83
N ASP A 273 1.73 -5.91 20.06
CA ASP A 273 0.71 -6.04 21.11
C ASP A 273 1.34 -6.78 22.28
N ASP A 274 1.53 -6.06 23.38
CA ASP A 274 2.15 -6.57 24.58
C ASP A 274 1.31 -6.18 25.81
N ASN A 275 1.11 -7.14 26.71
CA ASN A 275 0.36 -6.95 27.94
C ASN A 275 1.18 -6.24 29.03
N SER A 276 2.45 -5.95 28.75
CA SER A 276 3.35 -5.25 29.66
C SER A 276 3.01 -3.76 29.76
N ASN A 277 3.16 -3.21 30.98
CA ASN A 277 2.94 -1.80 31.29
C ASN A 277 3.94 -0.87 30.58
N GLU A 278 3.76 0.46 30.74
CA GLU A 278 4.62 1.52 30.17
C GLU A 278 6.14 1.35 30.43
N ASP A 279 6.52 0.53 31.41
CA ASP A 279 7.92 0.27 31.80
C ASP A 279 8.81 -0.27 30.67
N ILE A 280 8.25 -0.94 29.65
CA ILE A 280 9.02 -1.47 28.50
C ILE A 280 9.06 -0.51 27.29
N PHE A 281 8.43 0.66 27.38
CA PHE A 281 8.37 1.62 26.27
C PHE A 281 9.74 2.21 25.91
N ASP A 282 10.57 2.49 26.92
CA ASP A 282 11.93 2.97 26.69
C ASP A 282 12.79 1.92 25.99
N ASP A 283 12.67 0.65 26.38
CA ASP A 283 13.33 -0.47 25.71
C ASP A 283 12.84 -0.63 24.27
N PHE A 284 11.53 -0.50 24.03
CA PHE A 284 10.95 -0.51 22.70
C PHE A 284 11.53 0.60 21.82
N ASN A 285 11.61 1.83 22.34
CA ASN A 285 12.20 2.96 21.64
C ASN A 285 13.69 2.72 21.31
N LEU A 286 14.48 2.26 22.29
CA LEU A 286 15.89 1.94 22.10
C LEU A 286 16.12 0.88 21.02
N VAL A 287 15.19 -0.06 20.86
CA VAL A 287 15.26 -1.08 19.80
C VAL A 287 14.85 -0.50 18.45
N LEU A 288 13.81 0.34 18.38
CA LEU A 288 13.38 1.02 17.15
C LEU A 288 14.42 1.98 16.57
N GLU A 289 15.24 2.61 17.41
CA GLU A 289 16.31 3.51 16.98
C GLU A 289 17.45 2.79 16.23
N LYS A 290 17.56 1.46 16.34
CA LYS A 290 18.62 0.67 15.71
C LYS A 290 18.45 0.60 14.19
N ARG A 291 19.29 1.35 13.48
CA ARG A 291 19.32 1.38 12.00
C ARG A 291 20.11 0.20 11.39
N PRO A 292 19.71 -0.30 10.21
CA PRO A 292 20.55 -1.22 9.46
C PRO A 292 21.86 -0.54 9.00
N LYS A 293 22.93 -1.34 8.88
CA LYS A 293 24.28 -0.83 8.55
C LYS A 293 24.35 -0.06 7.23
N TRP A 294 23.51 -0.42 6.27
CA TRP A 294 23.50 0.16 4.92
C TRP A 294 22.73 1.50 4.85
N SER A 295 21.95 1.86 5.87
CA SER A 295 21.05 3.03 5.85
C SER A 295 21.50 4.15 6.79
N LYS A 296 22.80 4.24 7.11
CA LYS A 296 23.31 5.17 8.13
C LYS A 296 23.14 6.63 7.73
N ASP A 297 23.25 6.90 6.44
CA ASP A 297 23.14 8.20 5.78
C ASP A 297 21.70 8.57 5.38
N ILE A 298 20.73 7.67 5.61
CA ILE A 298 19.31 7.96 5.37
C ILE A 298 18.75 8.68 6.60
N PRO A 299 18.23 9.92 6.47
CA PRO A 299 17.81 10.73 7.61
C PRO A 299 16.39 10.37 8.09
N PHE A 300 16.06 9.08 8.22
CA PHE A 300 14.78 8.65 8.78
C PHE A 300 14.83 8.53 10.31
N ARG A 301 13.69 8.67 10.96
CA ARG A 301 13.53 8.45 12.40
C ARG A 301 12.27 7.62 12.65
N ALA A 302 12.40 6.60 13.50
CA ALA A 302 11.25 5.92 14.08
C ALA A 302 10.71 6.75 15.24
N VAL A 303 9.41 6.91 15.31
CA VAL A 303 8.67 7.60 16.38
C VAL A 303 7.88 6.53 17.13
N PRO A 304 8.24 6.22 18.39
CA PRO A 304 7.46 5.28 19.17
C PRO A 304 6.18 5.96 19.68
N CYS A 305 5.08 5.23 19.66
CA CYS A 305 3.78 5.66 20.17
C CYS A 305 3.16 4.54 21.02
N LEU A 306 2.39 4.92 22.03
CA LEU A 306 1.57 4.02 22.83
C LEU A 306 0.10 4.29 22.56
N GLY A 307 -0.69 3.22 22.49
CA GLY A 307 -2.14 3.35 22.40
C GLY A 307 -2.83 2.05 22.79
N THR A 308 -4.14 2.12 23.03
CA THR A 308 -5.00 0.94 23.24
C THR A 308 -5.75 0.54 21.97
N ILE A 309 -5.77 1.45 20.98
CA ILE A 309 -6.41 1.28 19.69
C ILE A 309 -5.43 1.81 18.64
N TRP A 310 -5.16 1.01 17.62
CA TRP A 310 -4.48 1.51 16.44
C TRP A 310 -5.50 1.98 15.41
N LYS A 311 -5.27 3.20 14.89
CA LYS A 311 -6.00 3.75 13.76
C LYS A 311 -4.98 4.07 12.70
N LYS A 312 -5.20 3.60 11.48
CA LYS A 312 -4.28 3.96 10.39
C LYS A 312 -4.46 5.45 10.13
N LYS A 313 -3.36 6.21 10.07
CA LYS A 313 -3.43 7.64 9.73
C LYS A 313 -4.15 7.79 8.38
N PRO A 314 -5.08 8.74 8.24
CA PRO A 314 -5.66 9.04 6.94
C PRO A 314 -4.52 9.39 5.98
N ASP A 315 -4.54 8.82 4.76
CA ASP A 315 -3.59 9.25 3.74
C ASP A 315 -3.80 10.76 3.52
N LYS A 316 -2.72 11.54 3.32
CA LYS A 316 -2.82 13.01 3.09
C LYS A 316 -3.72 13.37 1.88
N ALA A 317 -4.20 12.38 1.13
CA ALA A 317 -5.17 12.52 0.05
C ALA A 317 -6.65 12.53 0.50
N ASP A 318 -6.95 12.24 1.78
CA ASP A 318 -8.31 12.08 2.33
C ASP A 318 -8.86 13.30 3.11
N ILE A 319 -8.52 14.53 2.68
CA ILE A 319 -9.18 15.76 3.14
C ILE A 319 -9.86 16.48 1.98
#